data_AF-B8C245-F1
#
_entry.id   AF-B8C245-F1
#
_cell.length_a   1.000
_cell.length_b   1.000
_cell.length_c   1.000
_cell.angle_alpha   90.00
_cell.angle_beta   90.00
_cell.angle_gamma   90.00
#
_symmetry.space_group_name_H-M   'P 1'
#
loop_
_entity.id
_entity.type
_entity.pdbx_description
1 polymer ?
#
loop_
_entity_poly.entity_id
_entity_poly.type
_entity_poly.pdbx_seq_one_letter_code
_entity_poly.pdbx_strand_id
1 'polypeptide(L)'
;YTMSSPLLFAVDTDGLPDYLDIIKSPMDYGTITTKLESGLYQATAEESQNTFIIRDIEQVHHNCAIYNSKGSSYYRCANVHSRKWKALFKKF
;
A
#
# COMPACT_ATOMS: atom_id res chain seq x y z
N TYR A 1 7.69 3.80 22.11
CA TYR A 1 7.37 3.06 20.87
C TYR A 1 6.13 3.67 20.25
N THR A 2 6.29 4.72 19.44
CA THR A 2 5.19 5.20 18.61
C THR A 2 4.87 4.08 17.64
N MET A 3 3.66 3.53 17.72
CA MET A 3 3.12 2.66 16.67
C MET A 3 3.06 3.50 15.39
N SER A 4 4.18 3.58 14.66
CA SER A 4 4.24 4.16 13.34
C SER A 4 3.17 3.47 12.52
N SER A 5 2.33 4.27 11.85
CA SER A 5 1.22 3.74 11.05
C SER A 5 1.77 2.63 10.13
N PRO A 6 1.28 1.38 10.24
CA PRO A 6 1.95 0.21 9.65
C PRO A 6 1.97 0.18 8.12
N LEU A 7 1.35 1.18 7.49
CA LEU A 7 1.29 1.33 6.03
C LEU A 7 2.06 2.58 5.55
N LEU A 8 2.59 3.39 6.47
CA LEU A 8 3.19 4.68 6.17
C LEU A 8 4.66 4.58 5.74
N PHE A 9 5.36 3.57 6.25
CA PHE A 9 6.77 3.35 5.96
C PHE A 9 6.97 1.97 5.36
N ALA A 10 8.05 1.83 4.59
CA ALA A 10 8.52 0.54 4.10
C ALA A 10 8.64 -0.45 5.28
N VAL A 11 8.26 -1.69 5.03
CA VAL A 11 8.44 -2.76 6.02
C VAL A 11 9.92 -3.01 6.16
N ASP A 12 10.43 -2.84 7.38
CA ASP A 12 11.77 -3.30 7.74
C ASP A 12 11.78 -4.83 7.67
N THR A 13 12.56 -5.37 6.74
CA THR A 13 12.67 -6.82 6.52
C THR A 13 13.65 -7.47 7.49
N ASP A 14 14.39 -6.69 8.28
CA ASP A 14 15.24 -7.22 9.33
C ASP A 14 14.37 -7.94 10.38
N GLY A 15 14.52 -9.26 10.46
CA GLY A 15 13.68 -10.12 11.31
C GLY A 15 12.45 -10.72 10.63
N LEU A 16 12.23 -10.43 9.33
CA LEU A 16 11.16 -11.01 8.51
C LEU A 16 11.76 -11.70 7.27
N PRO A 17 12.48 -12.84 7.44
CA PRO A 17 13.27 -13.44 6.37
C PRO A 17 12.43 -13.92 5.18
N ASP A 18 11.14 -14.18 5.38
CA ASP A 18 10.20 -14.63 4.35
C ASP A 18 9.42 -13.49 3.68
N TYR A 19 9.62 -12.23 4.10
CA TYR A 19 8.80 -11.11 3.63
C TYR A 19 8.88 -10.93 2.11
N LEU A 20 10.10 -10.92 1.55
CA LEU A 20 10.31 -10.76 0.10
C LEU A 20 10.02 -12.04 -0.70
N ASP A 21 9.96 -13.20 -0.02
CA ASP A 21 9.52 -14.45 -0.61
C ASP A 21 8.00 -14.48 -0.79
N ILE A 22 7.26 -13.82 0.10
CA ILE A 22 5.80 -13.74 0.05
C ILE A 22 5.35 -12.49 -0.74
N ILE A 23 5.97 -11.34 -0.48
CA ILE A 23 5.60 -10.03 -1.05
C ILE A 23 6.54 -9.67 -2.20
N LYS A 24 6.02 -9.75 -3.43
CA LYS A 24 6.79 -9.53 -4.67
C LYS A 24 6.96 -8.08 -5.07
N SER A 25 6.03 -7.23 -4.65
CA SER A 25 6.06 -5.80 -4.95
C SER A 25 5.84 -5.00 -3.68
N PRO A 26 6.85 -4.86 -2.81
CA PRO A 26 6.76 -4.02 -1.61
C PRO A 26 6.28 -2.60 -1.97
N MET A 27 5.41 -2.05 -1.15
CA MET A 27 4.87 -0.70 -1.32
C MET A 27 4.39 -0.15 0.02
N ASP A 28 4.53 1.16 0.18
CA ASP A 28 4.10 1.92 1.35
C ASP A 28 3.70 3.35 0.93
N TYR A 29 3.02 4.08 1.82
CA TYR A 29 2.57 5.44 1.49
C TYR A 29 3.69 6.45 1.34
N GLY A 30 4.82 6.29 2.03
CA GLY A 30 5.99 7.17 1.86
C GLY A 30 6.60 7.03 0.46
N THR A 31 6.70 5.80 -0.04
CA THR A 31 7.12 5.51 -1.42
C THR A 31 6.14 6.12 -2.43
N ILE A 32 4.83 6.00 -2.22
CA ILE A 32 3.81 6.62 -3.09
C ILE A 32 3.95 8.14 -3.11
N THR A 33 4.10 8.78 -1.94
CA THR A 33 4.34 10.21 -1.83
C THR A 33 5.59 10.63 -2.61
N THR A 34 6.70 9.91 -2.42
CA THR A 34 7.96 10.19 -3.12
C THR A 34 7.81 10.07 -4.64
N LYS A 35 7.12 9.01 -5.11
CA LYS A 35 6.84 8.81 -6.54
C LYS A 35 5.98 9.92 -7.12
N LEU A 36 4.98 10.39 -6.37
CA LEU A 36 4.12 11.49 -6.78
C LEU A 36 4.90 12.80 -6.89
N GLU A 37 5.65 13.16 -5.85
CA GLU A 37 6.46 14.39 -5.81
C GLU A 37 7.57 14.40 -6.87
N SER A 38 8.12 13.23 -7.18
CA SER A 38 9.14 13.05 -8.22
C SER A 38 8.56 12.97 -9.65
N GLY A 39 7.23 13.09 -9.80
CA GLY A 39 6.58 13.02 -11.11
C GLY A 39 6.64 11.64 -11.79
N LEU A 40 6.79 10.56 -11.01
CA LEU A 40 6.89 9.17 -11.52
C LEU A 40 5.54 8.55 -11.89
N TYR A 41 4.42 9.18 -11.53
CA TYR A 41 3.09 8.79 -11.99
C TYR A 41 2.68 9.63 -13.21
N GLN A 42 3.32 9.41 -14.35
CA GLN A 42 2.95 10.08 -15.59
C GLN A 42 1.74 9.40 -16.22
N ALA A 43 0.78 10.18 -16.72
CA ALA A 43 -0.33 9.64 -17.49
C ALA A 43 0.19 9.06 -18.82
N THR A 44 -0.44 7.98 -19.30
CA THR A 44 -0.22 7.45 -20.65
C THR A 44 -1.40 7.82 -21.54
N ALA A 45 -1.39 7.37 -22.80
CA ALA A 45 -2.54 7.51 -23.68
C ALA A 45 -3.77 6.75 -23.16
N GLU A 46 -3.57 5.64 -22.46
CA GLU A 46 -4.63 4.76 -21.96
C GLU A 46 -5.03 5.03 -20.50
N GLU A 47 -4.10 5.49 -19.65
CA GLU A 47 -4.30 5.54 -18.20
C GLU A 47 -3.92 6.88 -17.57
N SER A 48 -4.77 7.36 -16.67
CA SER A 48 -4.52 8.60 -15.92
C SER A 48 -3.46 8.41 -14.83
N GLN A 49 -2.81 9.52 -14.43
CA GLN A 49 -1.93 9.56 -13.26
C GLN A 49 -2.59 8.93 -12.02
N ASN A 50 -3.87 9.22 -11.77
CA ASN A 50 -4.62 8.69 -10.64
C ASN A 50 -4.76 7.15 -10.70
N THR A 51 -4.85 6.57 -11.90
CA THR A 51 -4.91 5.11 -12.07
C THR A 51 -3.66 4.45 -11.47
N PHE A 52 -2.47 4.99 -11.74
CA PHE A 52 -1.22 4.45 -11.21
C PHE A 52 -1.09 4.64 -9.70
N ILE A 53 -1.52 5.79 -9.17
CA ILE A 53 -1.51 6.07 -7.73
C ILE A 53 -2.45 5.09 -7.00
N ILE A 54 -3.67 4.88 -7.52
CA ILE A 54 -4.64 3.97 -6.92
C ILE A 54 -4.09 2.55 -6.89
N ARG A 55 -3.45 2.08 -7.97
CA ARG A 55 -2.82 0.75 -8.02
C ARG A 55 -1.82 0.54 -6.90
N ASP A 56 -0.94 1.50 -6.67
CA ASP A 56 0.04 1.37 -5.59
C ASP A 56 -0.62 1.43 -4.21
N ILE A 57 -1.66 2.24 -4.02
CA ILE A 57 -2.43 2.25 -2.76
C ILE A 57 -3.11 0.89 -2.51
N GLU A 58 -3.65 0.26 -3.55
CA GLU A 58 -4.20 -1.09 -3.45
C GLU A 58 -3.10 -2.12 -3.13
N GLN A 59 -1.90 -1.97 -3.70
CA GLN A 59 -0.75 -2.81 -3.41
C GLN A 59 -0.34 -2.75 -1.93
N VAL A 60 -0.34 -1.56 -1.31
CA VAL A 60 -0.08 -1.38 0.13
C VAL A 60 -1.02 -2.25 0.98
N HIS A 61 -2.32 -2.18 0.69
CA HIS A 61 -3.32 -2.96 1.44
C HIS A 61 -3.22 -4.46 1.16
N HIS A 62 -2.99 -4.81 -0.10
CA HIS A 62 -2.87 -6.19 -0.53
C HIS A 62 -1.69 -6.89 0.14
N ASN A 63 -0.50 -6.27 0.11
CA ASN A 63 0.69 -6.80 0.75
C ASN A 63 0.48 -7.00 2.26
N CYS A 64 -0.09 -6.00 2.93
CA CYS A 64 -0.36 -6.08 4.35
C CYS A 64 -1.37 -7.19 4.69
N ALA A 65 -2.41 -7.39 3.87
CA ALA A 65 -3.39 -8.45 4.08
C ALA A 65 -2.88 -9.86 3.73
N ILE A 66 -1.93 -9.99 2.79
CA ILE A 66 -1.29 -11.26 2.45
C ILE A 66 -0.31 -11.70 3.54
N TYR A 67 0.58 -10.80 3.95
CA TYR A 67 1.67 -11.17 4.85
C TYR A 67 1.18 -11.40 6.28
N ASN A 68 0.23 -10.58 6.76
CA ASN A 68 -0.20 -10.63 8.15
C ASN A 68 -1.33 -11.63 8.36
N SER A 69 -1.27 -12.38 9.47
CA SER A 69 -2.30 -13.36 9.82
C SER A 69 -3.71 -12.75 9.88
N LYS A 70 -4.69 -13.47 9.36
CA LYS A 70 -6.11 -13.08 9.44
C LYS A 70 -6.50 -12.80 10.88
N GLY A 71 -7.16 -11.66 11.11
CA GLY A 71 -7.59 -11.23 12.45
C GLY A 71 -6.57 -10.39 13.24
N SER A 72 -5.30 -10.38 12.82
CA SER A 72 -4.30 -9.45 13.39
C SER A 72 -4.73 -7.99 13.24
N SER A 73 -4.14 -7.10 14.05
CA SER A 73 -4.37 -5.65 13.94
C SER A 73 -3.98 -5.12 12.55
N TYR A 74 -2.87 -5.59 11.99
CA TYR A 74 -2.39 -5.22 10.66
C TYR A 74 -3.33 -5.66 9.54
N TYR A 75 -3.73 -6.95 9.56
CA TYR A 75 -4.71 -7.46 8.61
C TYR A 75 -6.03 -6.67 8.65
N ARG A 76 -6.54 -6.38 9.86
CA ARG A 76 -7.77 -5.58 10.01
C ARG A 76 -7.59 -4.15 9.52
N CYS A 77 -6.47 -3.51 9.82
CA CYS A 77 -6.15 -2.16 9.34
C CYS A 77 -6.15 -2.09 7.81
N ALA A 78 -5.45 -3.01 7.14
CA ALA A 78 -5.40 -3.09 5.68
C ALA A 78 -6.79 -3.22 5.05
N ASN A 79 -7.62 -4.12 5.59
CA ASN A 79 -8.99 -4.32 5.09
C ASN A 79 -9.90 -3.10 5.31
N VAL A 80 -9.78 -2.43 6.46
CA VAL A 80 -10.54 -1.20 6.74
C VAL A 80 -10.12 -0.09 5.78
N HIS A 81 -8.82 0.11 5.58
CA HIS A 81 -8.32 1.14 4.67
C HIS A 81 -8.71 0.85 3.21
N SER A 82 -8.59 -0.40 2.75
CA SER A 82 -9.02 -0.80 1.41
C SER A 82 -10.50 -0.52 1.16
N ARG A 83 -11.37 -0.84 2.14
CA ARG A 83 -12.81 -0.55 2.04
C ARG A 83 -13.11 0.94 2.02
N LYS A 84 -12.46 1.73 2.89
CA LYS A 84 -12.62 3.20 2.91
C LYS A 84 -12.18 3.81 1.59
N TRP A 85 -11.03 3.38 1.06
CA TRP A 85 -10.51 3.85 -0.23
C TRP A 85 -11.49 3.52 -1.36
N LYS A 86 -11.91 2.27 -1.51
CA LYS A 86 -12.90 1.86 -2.51
C LYS A 86 -14.22 2.64 -2.41
N ALA A 87 -14.67 2.95 -1.19
CA ALA A 87 -15.87 3.75 -0.98
C ALA A 87 -15.68 5.22 -1.39
N LEU A 88 -14.50 5.81 -1.14
CA LEU A 88 -14.16 7.15 -1.59
C LEU A 88 -14.10 7.23 -3.11
N PHE A 89 -13.41 6.30 -3.78
CA PHE A 89 -13.28 6.30 -5.24
C PHE A 89 -14.55 5.95 -5.99
N LYS A 90 -15.46 5.19 -5.40
CA LYS A 90 -16.80 4.98 -5.98
C LYS A 90 -17.71 6.21 -5.86
N LYS A 91 -17.35 7.17 -5.01
CA LYS A 91 -18.11 8.40 -4.78
C LYS A 91 -17.68 9.53 -5.71
N PHE A 92 -16.58 9.35 -6.44
CA PHE A 92 -16.05 10.25 -7.46
C PHE A 92 -16.02 9.54 -8.81
#